data_AF-A0AAD4M538-F1
#
_entry.id   AF-A0AAD4M538-F1
#
_cell.length_a   1.000
_cell.length_b   1.000
_cell.length_c   1.000
_cell.angle_alpha   90.00
_cell.angle_beta   90.00
_cell.angle_gamma   90.00
#
_symmetry.space_group_name_H-M   'P 1'
#
loop_
_entity.id
_entity.type
_entity.pdbx_description
1 polymer ?
#
loop_
_entity_poly.entity_id
_entity_poly.type
_entity_poly.pdbx_seq_one_letter_code
_entity_poly.pdbx_strand_id
1 'polypeptide(L)'
;MASGFGFNGGRSRCFAFWQEFSKCYAETDNPKECRPHAEDYLECLHHTKEIARAKTIKEEFVKKAQHQAVEGRKIADVLADGVITGVGLIQRDNNTTAGGKSAN
;
A
#
# COMPACT_ATOMS: atom_id res chain seq x y z
N MET A 1 -42.62 8.75 -3.17
CA MET A 1 -41.43 7.90 -3.08
C MET A 1 -40.28 8.63 -3.74
N ALA A 2 -39.34 9.22 -2.99
CA ALA A 2 -38.16 9.89 -3.56
C ALA A 2 -37.07 8.87 -3.95
N SER A 3 -37.46 7.77 -4.61
CA SER A 3 -36.59 6.66 -5.00
C SER A 3 -35.71 7.05 -6.19
N GLY A 4 -34.70 7.88 -5.93
CA GLY A 4 -33.70 8.25 -6.94
C GLY A 4 -33.04 9.61 -6.77
N PHE A 5 -33.57 10.47 -5.90
CA PHE A 5 -33.03 11.82 -5.69
C PHE A 5 -31.98 11.85 -4.58
N GLY A 6 -30.86 12.53 -4.85
CA GLY A 6 -29.81 12.83 -3.87
C GLY A 6 -30.11 14.09 -3.06
N PHE A 7 -29.24 14.39 -2.08
CA PHE A 7 -29.38 15.55 -1.19
C PHE A 7 -29.52 16.90 -1.92
N ASN A 8 -28.87 17.04 -3.08
CA ASN A 8 -28.90 18.26 -3.90
C ASN A 8 -30.07 18.30 -4.90
N GLY A 9 -31.07 17.42 -4.77
CA GLY A 9 -32.22 17.33 -5.69
C GLY A 9 -31.90 16.74 -7.08
N GLY A 10 -30.64 16.42 -7.36
CA GLY A 10 -30.21 15.69 -8.56
C GLY A 10 -30.31 14.17 -8.44
N ARG A 11 -29.83 13.44 -9.45
CA ARG A 11 -29.72 11.98 -9.39
C ARG A 11 -28.81 11.55 -8.24
N SER A 12 -29.23 10.56 -7.48
CA SER A 12 -28.43 9.98 -6.39
C SER A 12 -27.17 9.27 -6.92
N ARG A 13 -26.16 9.13 -6.07
CA ARG A 13 -24.82 8.62 -6.43
C ARG A 13 -24.84 7.27 -7.16
N CYS A 14 -25.74 6.37 -6.75
CA CYS A 14 -25.88 5.02 -7.30
C CYS A 14 -27.09 4.86 -8.23
N PHE A 15 -27.68 5.96 -8.70
CA PHE A 15 -28.89 5.93 -9.52
C PHE A 15 -28.69 5.21 -10.87
N ALA A 16 -27.50 5.33 -11.47
CA ALA A 16 -27.19 4.65 -12.74
C ALA A 16 -27.26 3.12 -12.60
N PHE A 17 -26.66 2.55 -11.55
CA PHE A 17 -26.71 1.11 -11.30
C PHE A 17 -28.13 0.63 -10.96
N TRP A 18 -28.89 1.44 -10.21
CA TRP A 18 -30.30 1.16 -9.97
C TRP A 18 -31.12 1.13 -11.27
N GLN A 19 -30.84 2.05 -12.20
CA GLN A 19 -31.52 2.11 -13.49
C GLN A 19 -31.23 0.87 -14.34
N GLU A 20 -29.98 0.41 -14.38
CA GLU A 20 -29.61 -0.84 -15.08
C GLU A 20 -30.27 -2.07 -14.46
N PHE A 21 -30.27 -2.18 -13.13
CA PHE A 21 -31.00 -3.24 -12.44
C PHE A 21 -32.51 -3.21 -12.73
N SER A 22 -33.11 -2.02 -12.65
CA SER A 22 -34.54 -1.83 -12.92
C SER A 22 -34.91 -2.20 -14.34
N LYS A 23 -34.04 -1.86 -15.30
CA LYS A 23 -34.21 -2.21 -16.71
C LYS A 23 -34.18 -3.73 -16.89
N CYS A 24 -33.15 -4.40 -16.38
CA CYS A 24 -33.07 -5.86 -16.44
C CYS A 24 -34.29 -6.51 -15.80
N TYR A 25 -34.67 -6.05 -14.59
CA TYR A 25 -35.78 -6.62 -13.84
C TYR A 25 -37.13 -6.44 -14.53
N ALA A 26 -37.31 -5.37 -15.32
CA ALA A 26 -38.50 -5.15 -16.11
C ALA A 26 -38.54 -5.97 -17.41
N GLU A 27 -37.40 -6.45 -17.89
CA GLU A 27 -37.26 -7.17 -19.17
C GLU A 27 -37.29 -8.71 -19.00
N THR A 28 -37.03 -9.25 -17.80
CA THR A 28 -37.01 -10.70 -17.53
C THR A 28 -38.12 -11.16 -16.58
N ASP A 29 -38.69 -12.34 -16.84
CA ASP A 29 -39.58 -13.04 -15.90
C ASP A 29 -38.81 -13.73 -14.76
N ASN A 30 -37.48 -13.90 -14.92
CA ASN A 30 -36.64 -14.59 -13.96
C ASN A 30 -35.69 -13.61 -13.25
N PRO A 31 -36.00 -13.18 -12.01
CA PRO A 31 -35.24 -12.14 -11.31
C PRO A 31 -33.80 -12.55 -10.97
N LYS A 32 -33.46 -13.86 -11.06
CA LYS A 32 -32.11 -14.36 -10.84
C LYS A 32 -31.13 -13.96 -11.95
N GLU A 33 -31.61 -13.66 -13.14
CA GLU A 33 -30.77 -13.25 -14.27
C GLU A 33 -30.19 -11.85 -14.06
N CYS A 34 -30.91 -11.00 -13.32
CA CYS A 34 -30.48 -9.63 -12.99
C CYS A 34 -29.55 -9.54 -11.77
N ARG A 35 -29.09 -10.68 -11.25
CA ARG A 35 -28.20 -10.71 -10.07
C ARG A 35 -26.91 -9.91 -10.26
N PRO A 36 -26.22 -9.91 -11.42
CA PRO A 36 -25.04 -9.09 -11.64
C PRO A 36 -25.33 -7.59 -11.44
N HIS A 37 -26.43 -7.08 -12.03
CA HIS A 37 -26.83 -5.69 -11.86
C HIS A 37 -27.24 -5.35 -10.43
N ALA A 38 -27.87 -6.29 -9.72
CA ALA A 38 -28.19 -6.14 -8.31
C ALA A 38 -26.92 -6.08 -7.45
N GLU A 39 -25.93 -6.91 -7.75
CA GLU A 39 -24.64 -6.92 -7.06
C GLU A 39 -23.90 -5.59 -7.26
N ASP A 40 -23.91 -5.01 -8.46
CA ASP A 40 -23.30 -3.71 -8.74
C ASP A 40 -23.99 -2.56 -8.00
N TYR A 41 -25.33 -2.57 -7.92
CA TYR A 41 -26.07 -1.59 -7.16
C TYR A 41 -25.75 -1.65 -5.66
N LEU A 42 -25.71 -2.86 -5.09
CA LEU A 42 -25.36 -3.08 -3.69
C LEU A 42 -23.89 -2.76 -3.39
N GLU A 43 -23.00 -3.04 -4.34
CA GLU A 43 -21.60 -2.65 -4.26
C GLU A 43 -21.48 -1.12 -4.17
N CYS A 44 -22.12 -0.37 -5.07
CA CYS A 44 -22.07 1.09 -5.02
C CYS A 44 -22.64 1.68 -3.72
N LEU A 45 -23.65 1.05 -3.12
CA LEU A 45 -24.25 1.51 -1.87
C LEU A 45 -23.34 1.28 -0.67
N HIS A 46 -22.71 0.11 -0.57
CA HIS A 46 -22.05 -0.37 0.64
C HIS A 46 -20.52 -0.47 0.54
N HIS A 47 -19.96 -0.41 -0.67
CA HIS A 47 -18.53 -0.49 -0.96
C HIS A 47 -17.84 -1.70 -0.32
N THR A 48 -18.54 -2.82 -0.13
CA THR A 48 -18.02 -3.97 0.63
C THR A 48 -16.80 -4.59 -0.05
N LYS A 49 -16.87 -4.80 -1.37
CA LYS A 49 -15.79 -5.35 -2.19
C LYS A 49 -14.59 -4.39 -2.21
N GLU A 50 -14.85 -3.08 -2.38
CA GLU A 50 -13.80 -2.05 -2.39
C GLU A 50 -13.09 -1.92 -1.03
N ILE A 51 -13.84 -1.89 0.08
CA ILE A 51 -13.27 -1.84 1.44
C ILE A 51 -12.41 -3.08 1.71
N ALA A 52 -12.89 -4.27 1.34
CA ALA A 52 -12.14 -5.52 1.51
C ALA A 52 -10.83 -5.48 0.71
N ARG A 53 -10.88 -5.03 -0.54
CA ARG A 53 -9.70 -4.88 -1.40
C ARG A 53 -8.72 -3.84 -0.87
N ALA A 54 -9.21 -2.70 -0.41
CA ALA A 54 -8.36 -1.67 0.19
C ALA A 54 -7.66 -2.19 1.45
N LYS A 55 -8.34 -3.02 2.26
CA LYS A 55 -7.76 -3.66 3.43
C LYS A 55 -6.63 -4.62 3.05
N THR A 56 -6.84 -5.51 2.09
CA THR A 56 -5.79 -6.45 1.66
C THR A 56 -4.57 -5.72 1.09
N ILE A 57 -4.76 -4.68 0.27
CA ILE A 57 -3.67 -3.87 -0.26
C ILE A 57 -2.88 -3.20 0.87
N LYS A 58 -3.57 -2.64 1.87
CA LYS A 58 -2.92 -2.01 3.03
C LYS A 58 -2.11 -3.02 3.84
N GLU A 59 -2.66 -4.20 4.08
CA GLU A 59 -1.96 -5.28 4.79
C GLU A 59 -0.69 -5.70 4.06
N GLU A 60 -0.76 -5.91 2.75
CA GLU A 60 0.40 -6.26 1.93
C GLU A 60 1.44 -5.14 1.89
N PHE A 61 1.01 -3.88 1.84
CA PHE A 61 1.91 -2.74 1.93
C PHE A 61 2.65 -2.69 3.27
N VAL A 62 1.95 -2.90 4.39
CA VAL A 62 2.56 -2.94 5.73
C VAL A 62 3.55 -4.11 5.84
N LYS A 63 3.19 -5.31 5.37
CA LYS A 63 4.11 -6.46 5.36
C LYS A 63 5.38 -6.17 4.57
N LYS A 64 5.26 -5.57 3.39
CA LYS A 64 6.42 -5.18 2.56
C LYS A 64 7.28 -4.14 3.25
N ALA A 65 6.68 -3.11 3.85
CA ALA A 65 7.40 -2.08 4.59
C ALA A 65 8.13 -2.67 5.82
N GLN A 66 7.51 -3.60 6.54
CA GLN A 66 8.15 -4.31 7.65
C GLN A 66 9.30 -5.19 7.18
N HIS A 67 9.14 -5.93 6.08
CA HIS A 67 10.22 -6.75 5.51
C HIS A 67 11.41 -5.88 5.12
N GLN A 68 11.17 -4.78 4.41
CA GLN A 68 12.20 -3.82 4.02
C GLN A 68 12.88 -3.17 5.24
N ALA A 69 12.14 -2.86 6.31
CA ALA A 69 12.72 -2.33 7.55
C ALA A 69 13.55 -3.38 8.32
N VAL A 70 13.15 -4.65 8.29
CA VAL A 70 13.94 -5.74 8.90
C VAL A 70 15.19 -6.02 8.07
N GLU A 71 15.08 -6.07 6.74
CA GLU A 71 16.24 -6.22 5.85
C GLU A 71 17.19 -5.03 5.94
N GLY A 72 16.67 -3.80 5.94
CA GLY A 72 17.47 -2.60 6.16
C GLY A 72 18.20 -2.62 7.50
N ARG A 73 17.54 -3.09 8.58
CA ARG A 73 18.20 -3.30 9.88
C ARG A 73 19.25 -4.40 9.83
N LYS A 74 18.99 -5.55 9.19
CA LYS A 74 20.01 -6.61 9.02
C LYS A 74 21.21 -6.13 8.23
N ILE A 75 21.00 -5.35 7.17
CA ILE A 75 22.08 -4.75 6.38
C ILE A 75 22.86 -3.74 7.22
N ALA A 76 22.16 -2.90 8.01
CA ALA A 76 22.80 -1.96 8.92
C ALA A 76 23.58 -2.67 10.04
N ASP A 77 23.05 -3.75 10.61
CA ASP A 77 23.72 -4.58 11.61
C ASP A 77 24.94 -5.28 11.01
N VAL A 78 24.85 -5.85 9.81
CA VAL A 78 26.01 -6.43 9.09
C VAL A 78 27.08 -5.38 8.78
N LEU A 79 26.67 -4.14 8.46
CA LEU A 79 27.58 -3.03 8.22
C LEU A 79 28.21 -2.51 9.54
N ALA A 80 27.46 -2.53 10.65
CA ALA A 80 27.90 -2.11 11.98
C ALA A 80 28.78 -3.15 12.68
N ASP A 81 28.48 -4.44 12.50
CA ASP A 81 29.27 -5.60 12.98
C ASP A 81 30.62 -5.73 12.26
N GLY A 82 30.96 -4.79 11.36
CA GLY A 82 32.34 -4.57 10.98
C GLY A 82 32.93 -5.69 10.13
N VAL A 83 32.15 -6.34 9.25
CA VAL A 83 32.72 -7.21 8.19
C VAL A 83 33.55 -6.41 7.17
N ILE A 84 33.65 -5.08 7.33
CA ILE A 84 34.72 -4.25 6.76
C ILE A 84 35.64 -3.72 7.88
N THR A 85 36.16 -4.60 8.73
CA THR A 85 37.50 -4.41 9.28
C THR A 85 38.49 -4.68 8.16
N GLY A 86 38.76 -3.65 7.35
CA GLY A 86 39.96 -3.58 6.50
C GLY A 86 39.78 -3.90 5.02
N VAL A 87 38.91 -3.18 4.29
CA VAL A 87 39.26 -2.87 2.89
C VAL A 87 40.17 -1.65 2.97
N GLY A 88 41.48 -1.88 2.91
CA GLY A 88 42.54 -0.91 3.18
C GLY A 88 42.46 0.36 2.33
N LEU A 89 41.69 1.35 2.79
CA LEU A 89 41.57 2.68 2.17
C LEU A 89 42.07 3.83 3.07
N ILE A 90 42.78 3.51 4.16
CA ILE A 90 43.59 4.50 4.87
C ILE A 90 45.02 3.99 4.91
N GLN A 91 45.89 4.64 4.15
CA GLN A 91 47.34 4.50 4.26
C GLN A 91 47.75 5.18 5.58
N ARG A 92 48.02 4.36 6.61
CA ARG A 92 48.45 4.85 7.92
C ARG A 92 49.98 4.89 7.90
N ASP A 93 50.54 6.04 7.53
CA ASP A 93 51.98 6.28 7.60
C ASP A 93 52.42 6.35 9.06
N ASN A 94 53.07 5.29 9.52
CA ASN A 94 53.77 5.25 10.79
C ASN A 94 55.15 5.89 10.62
N ASN A 95 55.28 7.18 10.92
CA ASN A 95 56.58 7.78 11.21
C ASN A 95 56.66 8.11 12.70
N THR A 96 57.21 7.19 13.47
CA THR A 96 57.69 7.47 14.83
C THR A 96 58.87 6.56 15.13
N THR A 97 60.03 6.92 14.61
CA THR A 97 61.32 6.41 15.10
C THR A 97 62.07 7.54 15.82
N ALA A 98 62.04 7.43 17.15
CA ALA A 98 63.14 7.62 18.10
C ALA A 98 63.89 8.98 18.10
N GLY A 99 63.87 9.64 19.27
CA GLY A 99 64.45 10.94 19.51
C GLY A 99 65.98 11.01 19.65
N GLY A 100 66.49 12.24 19.79
CA GLY A 100 67.89 12.48 20.15
C GLY A 100 68.41 13.91 19.94
N LYS A 101 68.37 14.72 21.02
CA LYS A 101 69.37 15.72 21.47
C LYS A 101 69.81 16.92 20.57
N SER A 102 69.65 18.11 21.20
CA SER A 102 70.67 19.11 21.51
C SER A 102 71.03 20.21 20.50
N ALA A 103 70.96 21.46 21.01
CA ALA A 103 71.75 22.69 20.75
C ALA A 103 72.14 23.02 19.29
N ASN A 104 71.99 24.22 18.76
CA ASN A 104 72.10 25.58 19.30
C ASN A 104 71.31 26.51 18.35
#